data_AF-A0A497FKF1-F1
#
_entry.id   AF-A0A497FKF1-F1
#
_cell.length_a   1.000
_cell.length_b   1.000
_cell.length_c   1.000
_cell.angle_alpha   90.00
_cell.angle_beta   90.00
_cell.angle_gamma   90.00
#
_symmetry.space_group_name_H-M   'P 1'
#
loop_
_entity.id
_entity.type
_entity.pdbx_description
1 polymer ?
#
loop_
_entity_poly.entity_id
_entity_poly.type
_entity_poly.pdbx_seq_one_letter_code
_entity_poly.pdbx_strand_id
1 'polypeptide(L)'
;DPPASFDTYTDPNYNGPRLILPMGGFASTWASEEEIKYIRGLYAGEVSFVDYCLGEFFKRLEELGYFEDSLIILTADHGHPLADHGKFLKGPDRMYSELLKVPFMVYYPGCKHKIVDALIQFPDVLPTALELLGLKGDARCMQGLSFAKVLTGERNRHREYVIMGYHESEDRCIRDEEWSYIHRPEDQPDELYNLLEDPRETLNLINERKDVAVRLASAFGKYFFKTGITLIKGLQAKYELDGTEV
;
A
#
# COMPACT_ATOMS: atom_id res chain seq x y z
N ASP A 1 0.59 1.67 -22.31
CA ASP A 1 -0.57 1.31 -23.14
C ASP A 1 -0.57 -0.21 -23.31
N PRO A 2 -1.66 -0.93 -23.04
CA PRO A 2 -1.70 -2.35 -23.36
C PRO A 2 -1.55 -2.58 -24.87
N PRO A 3 -0.86 -3.65 -25.30
CA PRO A 3 -0.92 -4.08 -26.68
C PRO A 3 -2.37 -4.36 -27.09
N ALA A 4 -2.71 -4.19 -28.38
CA ALA A 4 -4.08 -4.30 -28.87
C ALA A 4 -4.77 -5.65 -28.53
N SER A 5 -4.01 -6.75 -28.43
CA SER A 5 -4.54 -8.06 -28.01
C SER A 5 -4.97 -8.13 -26.55
N PHE A 6 -4.50 -7.21 -25.71
CA PHE A 6 -4.82 -7.11 -24.29
C PHE A 6 -5.75 -5.94 -23.96
N ASP A 7 -6.04 -5.07 -24.93
CA ASP A 7 -7.07 -4.03 -24.83
C ASP A 7 -8.47 -4.63 -25.00
N THR A 8 -8.86 -5.45 -24.01
CA THR A 8 -10.10 -6.24 -24.01
C THR A 8 -11.06 -5.82 -22.90
N TYR A 9 -10.64 -4.90 -22.04
CA TYR A 9 -11.40 -4.40 -20.89
C TYR A 9 -11.98 -3.00 -21.12
N THR A 10 -11.64 -2.35 -22.23
CA THR A 10 -12.24 -1.08 -22.64
C THR A 10 -13.60 -1.32 -23.31
N ASP A 11 -14.45 -0.30 -23.31
CA ASP A 11 -15.71 -0.36 -24.06
C ASP A 11 -15.40 -0.23 -25.56
N PRO A 12 -15.74 -1.23 -26.40
CA PRO A 12 -15.46 -1.18 -27.83
C PRO A 12 -16.24 -0.07 -28.55
N ASN A 13 -17.27 0.50 -27.92
CA ASN A 13 -18.04 1.62 -28.46
C ASN A 13 -17.56 2.98 -27.95
N TYR A 14 -16.50 3.02 -27.13
CA TYR A 14 -15.91 4.27 -26.66
C TYR A 14 -15.35 5.06 -27.84
N ASN A 15 -15.82 6.32 -27.99
CA ASN A 15 -15.40 7.22 -29.07
C ASN A 15 -14.61 8.44 -28.56
N GLY A 16 -14.27 8.46 -27.27
CA GLY A 16 -13.48 9.52 -26.66
C GLY A 16 -11.97 9.40 -26.92
N PRO A 17 -11.16 10.28 -26.32
CA PRO A 17 -9.70 10.23 -26.47
C PRO A 17 -9.10 8.98 -25.82
N ARG A 18 -8.05 8.42 -26.45
CA ARG A 18 -7.23 7.34 -25.85
C ARG A 18 -6.27 7.93 -24.80
N LEU A 19 -6.74 8.02 -23.57
CA LEU A 19 -5.98 8.59 -22.45
C LEU A 19 -5.10 7.52 -21.77
N ILE A 20 -3.90 7.30 -22.28
CA ILE A 20 -2.95 6.30 -21.74
C ILE A 20 -2.38 6.75 -20.39
N LEU A 21 -2.01 8.03 -20.29
CA LEU A 21 -1.51 8.64 -19.07
C LEU A 21 -2.56 9.63 -18.55
N PRO A 22 -3.25 9.33 -17.43
CA PRO A 22 -4.21 10.27 -16.87
C PRO A 22 -3.52 11.53 -16.34
N MET A 23 -4.26 12.63 -16.27
CA MET A 23 -3.78 13.86 -15.64
C MET A 23 -3.81 13.75 -14.10
N GLY A 24 -2.97 14.54 -13.44
CA GLY A 24 -3.01 14.67 -11.99
C GLY A 24 -4.24 15.43 -11.48
N GLY A 25 -4.29 15.65 -10.16
CA GLY A 25 -5.40 16.35 -9.51
C GLY A 25 -6.69 15.53 -9.47
N PHE A 26 -7.82 16.23 -9.27
CA PHE A 26 -9.15 15.61 -9.23
C PHE A 26 -9.63 15.30 -10.65
N ALA A 27 -10.00 14.05 -10.91
CA ALA A 27 -10.51 13.59 -12.19
C ALA A 27 -11.73 14.38 -12.64
N SER A 28 -12.60 14.81 -11.71
CA SER A 28 -13.82 15.58 -12.00
C SER A 28 -13.57 16.94 -12.67
N THR A 29 -12.33 17.44 -12.70
CA THR A 29 -12.00 18.71 -13.36
C THR A 29 -11.65 18.55 -14.84
N TRP A 30 -11.43 17.31 -15.32
CA TRP A 30 -10.92 17.07 -16.66
C TRP A 30 -11.39 15.78 -17.34
N ALA A 31 -11.93 14.82 -16.60
CA ALA A 31 -12.46 13.56 -17.13
C ALA A 31 -13.95 13.39 -16.81
N SER A 32 -14.65 12.85 -17.79
CA SER A 32 -15.97 12.25 -17.65
C SER A 32 -15.89 10.86 -17.02
N GLU A 33 -17.03 10.35 -16.54
CA GLU A 33 -17.14 8.95 -16.07
C GLU A 33 -16.79 7.92 -17.16
N GLU A 34 -17.11 8.24 -18.42
CA GLU A 34 -16.78 7.38 -19.57
C GLU A 34 -15.25 7.30 -19.78
N GLU A 35 -14.56 8.44 -19.71
CA GLU A 35 -13.09 8.50 -19.78
C GLU A 35 -12.43 7.79 -18.58
N ILE A 36 -12.96 7.94 -17.36
CA ILE A 36 -12.45 7.24 -16.17
C ILE A 36 -12.58 5.72 -16.36
N LYS A 37 -13.74 5.25 -16.81
CA LYS A 37 -13.98 3.82 -17.08
C LYS A 37 -13.03 3.30 -18.17
N TYR A 38 -12.81 4.10 -19.22
CA TYR A 38 -11.90 3.75 -20.30
C TYR A 38 -10.45 3.62 -19.81
N ILE A 39 -9.95 4.58 -19.02
CA ILE A 39 -8.60 4.54 -18.42
C ILE A 39 -8.44 3.29 -17.52
N ARG A 40 -9.46 2.96 -16.71
CA ARG A 40 -9.47 1.74 -15.89
C ARG A 40 -9.39 0.47 -16.75
N GLY A 41 -10.10 0.44 -17.89
CA GLY A 41 -10.02 -0.65 -18.86
C GLY A 41 -8.62 -0.81 -19.44
N LEU A 42 -7.97 0.30 -19.83
CA LEU A 42 -6.58 0.25 -20.28
C LEU A 42 -5.65 -0.32 -19.22
N TYR A 43 -5.75 0.13 -17.97
CA TYR A 43 -4.93 -0.38 -16.85
C TYR A 43 -5.14 -1.89 -16.64
N ALA A 44 -6.38 -2.39 -16.67
CA ALA A 44 -6.66 -3.82 -16.57
C ALA A 44 -6.04 -4.64 -17.73
N GLY A 45 -6.02 -4.05 -18.94
CA GLY A 45 -5.30 -4.60 -20.08
C GLY A 45 -3.79 -4.69 -19.83
N GLU A 46 -3.18 -3.66 -19.24
CA GLU A 46 -1.74 -3.68 -18.90
C GLU A 46 -1.42 -4.75 -17.88
N VAL A 47 -2.25 -4.88 -16.84
CA VAL A 47 -2.12 -5.95 -15.83
C VAL A 47 -2.19 -7.33 -16.50
N SER A 48 -3.14 -7.53 -17.42
CA SER A 48 -3.27 -8.80 -18.16
C SER A 48 -2.08 -9.08 -19.07
N PHE A 49 -1.50 -8.04 -19.67
CA PHE A 49 -0.29 -8.18 -20.47
C PHE A 49 0.93 -8.55 -19.61
N VAL A 50 1.07 -7.96 -18.42
CA VAL A 50 2.12 -8.32 -17.46
C VAL A 50 1.94 -9.76 -16.98
N ASP A 51 0.72 -10.18 -16.67
CA ASP A 51 0.40 -11.56 -16.30
C ASP A 51 0.82 -12.57 -17.39
N TYR A 52 0.50 -12.28 -18.66
CA TYR A 52 0.96 -13.08 -19.79
C TYR A 52 2.50 -13.15 -19.87
N CYS A 53 3.19 -12.02 -19.71
CA CYS A 53 4.66 -11.97 -19.71
C CYS A 53 5.27 -12.79 -18.57
N LEU A 54 4.65 -12.78 -17.38
CA LEU A 54 5.05 -13.60 -16.24
C LEU A 54 4.87 -15.09 -16.54
N GLY A 55 3.78 -15.48 -17.19
CA GLY A 55 3.56 -16.85 -17.64
C GLY A 55 4.68 -17.36 -18.56
N GLU A 56 5.07 -16.55 -19.56
CA GLU A 56 6.19 -16.88 -20.44
C GLU A 56 7.54 -16.97 -19.69
N PHE A 57 7.76 -16.07 -18.72
CA PHE A 57 8.94 -16.11 -17.85
C PHE A 57 9.00 -17.38 -17.00
N PHE A 58 7.91 -17.76 -16.34
CA PHE A 58 7.85 -18.97 -15.51
C PHE A 58 7.99 -20.24 -16.33
N LYS A 59 7.32 -20.32 -17.49
CA LYS A 59 7.51 -21.42 -18.43
C LYS A 59 8.98 -21.58 -18.81
N ARG A 60 9.69 -20.48 -19.05
CA ARG A 60 11.12 -20.53 -19.38
C ARG A 60 11.97 -20.99 -18.20
N LEU A 61 11.64 -20.59 -16.97
CA LEU A 61 12.30 -21.09 -15.76
C LEU A 61 12.09 -22.61 -15.58
N GLU A 62 10.90 -23.11 -15.87
CA GLU A 62 10.59 -24.55 -15.84
C GLU A 62 11.39 -25.32 -16.90
N GLU A 63 11.42 -24.85 -18.15
CA GLU A 63 12.17 -25.47 -19.25
C GLU A 63 13.68 -25.56 -18.97
N LEU A 64 14.23 -24.58 -18.24
CA LEU A 64 15.63 -24.55 -17.84
C LEU A 64 15.91 -25.38 -16.58
N GLY A 65 14.87 -25.91 -15.92
CA GLY A 65 14.98 -26.67 -14.68
C GLY A 65 15.29 -25.83 -13.44
N TYR A 66 15.09 -24.50 -13.49
CA TYR A 66 15.38 -23.59 -12.37
C TYR A 66 14.17 -23.31 -11.48
N PHE A 67 12.94 -23.55 -11.95
CA PHE A 67 11.73 -23.18 -11.21
C PHE A 67 11.68 -23.80 -9.81
N GLU A 68 11.87 -25.11 -9.70
CA GLU A 68 11.80 -25.85 -8.43
C GLU A 68 12.94 -25.56 -7.44
N ASP A 69 14.01 -24.89 -7.88
CA ASP A 69 15.17 -24.51 -7.07
C ASP A 69 15.32 -22.97 -6.95
N SER A 70 14.21 -22.24 -7.12
CA SER A 70 14.19 -20.77 -7.06
C SER A 70 13.38 -20.23 -5.89
N LEU A 71 13.89 -19.17 -5.27
CA LEU A 71 13.07 -18.25 -4.47
C LEU A 71 12.52 -17.17 -5.40
N ILE A 72 11.20 -17.12 -5.56
CA ILE A 72 10.51 -16.15 -6.41
C ILE A 72 9.65 -15.25 -5.52
N ILE A 73 9.85 -13.94 -5.61
CA ILE A 73 9.05 -12.93 -4.93
C ILE A 73 8.44 -12.02 -6.00
N LEU A 74 7.10 -12.03 -6.10
CA LEU A 74 6.35 -11.15 -7.00
C LEU A 74 5.69 -10.04 -6.18
N THR A 75 6.01 -8.79 -6.51
CA THR A 75 5.47 -7.60 -5.85
C THR A 75 5.41 -6.40 -6.81
N ALA A 76 4.74 -5.33 -6.41
CA ALA A 76 4.91 -4.00 -6.97
C ALA A 76 5.72 -3.11 -6.00
N ASP A 77 6.19 -1.94 -6.44
CA ASP A 77 6.85 -0.93 -5.59
C ASP A 77 5.84 -0.03 -4.87
N HIS A 78 4.71 0.23 -5.52
CA HIS A 78 3.52 0.86 -4.96
C HIS A 78 2.28 0.50 -5.79
N GLY A 79 1.10 0.84 -5.28
CA GLY A 79 -0.16 0.74 -6.01
C GLY A 79 -0.38 1.91 -6.97
N HIS A 80 -1.59 2.03 -7.51
CA HIS A 80 -1.93 3.09 -8.45
C HIS A 80 -3.41 3.51 -8.31
N PRO A 81 -3.70 4.70 -7.78
CA PRO A 81 -5.07 5.24 -7.77
C PRO A 81 -5.61 5.40 -9.19
N LEU A 82 -6.82 4.89 -9.43
CA LEU A 82 -7.50 4.91 -10.72
C LEU A 82 -8.79 5.74 -10.62
N ALA A 83 -8.69 7.00 -10.19
CA ALA A 83 -9.80 7.85 -9.74
C ALA A 83 -10.47 7.38 -8.44
N ASP A 84 -9.84 6.47 -7.71
CA ASP A 84 -10.14 6.25 -6.29
C ASP A 84 -9.91 7.56 -5.53
N HIS A 85 -10.83 7.89 -4.62
CA HIS A 85 -10.92 9.19 -3.95
C HIS A 85 -10.89 10.38 -4.93
N GLY A 86 -11.35 10.16 -6.16
CA GLY A 86 -11.44 11.15 -7.22
C GLY A 86 -10.11 11.51 -7.87
N LYS A 87 -9.01 10.79 -7.64
CA LYS A 87 -7.69 11.14 -8.19
C LYS A 87 -6.99 9.97 -8.86
N PHE A 88 -6.26 10.28 -9.94
CA PHE A 88 -5.32 9.34 -10.55
C PHE A 88 -3.91 9.57 -10.05
N LEU A 89 -3.00 8.66 -10.43
CA LEU A 89 -1.57 8.70 -10.20
C LEU A 89 -1.19 8.63 -8.72
N LYS A 90 0.09 8.34 -8.45
CA LYS A 90 0.61 8.42 -7.07
C LYS A 90 0.75 9.87 -6.63
N GLY A 91 0.57 10.11 -5.34
CA GLY A 91 0.95 11.35 -4.70
C GLY A 91 0.71 11.31 -3.19
N PRO A 92 1.28 12.28 -2.46
CA PRO A 92 1.30 12.28 -1.00
C PRO A 92 -0.11 12.39 -0.37
N ASP A 93 -1.03 13.04 -1.07
CA ASP A 93 -2.43 13.25 -0.68
C ASP A 93 -3.33 12.01 -0.93
N ARG A 94 -2.76 10.84 -1.25
CA ARG A 94 -3.47 9.61 -1.63
C ARG A 94 -2.97 8.38 -0.86
N MET A 95 -2.69 8.52 0.43
CA MET A 95 -2.17 7.45 1.31
C MET A 95 -3.24 6.39 1.68
N TYR A 96 -4.01 5.94 0.70
CA TYR A 96 -5.07 4.94 0.82
C TYR A 96 -4.62 3.59 0.23
N SER A 97 -5.46 2.57 0.36
CA SER A 97 -5.13 1.18 0.04
C SER A 97 -4.75 0.97 -1.42
N GLU A 98 -5.37 1.69 -2.36
CA GLU A 98 -5.04 1.61 -3.78
C GLU A 98 -3.62 2.08 -4.11
N LEU A 99 -2.99 2.90 -3.25
CA LEU A 99 -1.59 3.29 -3.38
C LEU A 99 -0.66 2.43 -2.50
N LEU A 100 -1.13 2.03 -1.31
CA LEU A 100 -0.27 1.45 -0.27
C LEU A 100 -0.26 -0.08 -0.23
N LYS A 101 -1.33 -0.75 -0.68
CA LYS A 101 -1.47 -2.21 -0.66
C LYS A 101 -1.10 -2.78 -2.02
N VAL A 102 0.06 -3.44 -2.09
CA VAL A 102 0.58 -4.07 -3.31
C VAL A 102 0.32 -5.59 -3.33
N PRO A 103 0.27 -6.22 -4.51
CA PRO A 103 0.36 -7.68 -4.58
C PRO A 103 1.68 -8.13 -3.95
N PHE A 104 1.65 -9.24 -3.20
CA PHE A 104 2.86 -9.83 -2.63
C PHE A 104 2.72 -11.35 -2.59
N MET A 105 3.49 -12.05 -3.42
CA MET A 105 3.49 -13.51 -3.52
C MET A 105 4.91 -14.03 -3.37
N VAL A 106 5.07 -15.13 -2.63
CA VAL A 106 6.37 -15.78 -2.43
C VAL A 106 6.23 -17.26 -2.76
N TYR A 107 7.07 -17.72 -3.70
CA TYR A 107 7.32 -19.13 -3.96
C TYR A 107 8.74 -19.46 -3.49
N TYR A 108 8.89 -20.60 -2.83
CA TYR A 108 10.18 -21.16 -2.45
C TYR A 108 10.12 -22.70 -2.50
N PRO A 109 11.25 -23.39 -2.65
CA PRO A 109 11.25 -24.85 -2.77
C PRO A 109 10.55 -25.52 -1.58
N GLY A 110 9.60 -26.42 -1.87
CA GLY A 110 8.81 -27.13 -0.86
C GLY A 110 7.73 -26.29 -0.15
N CYS A 111 7.46 -25.05 -0.61
CA CYS A 111 6.36 -24.26 -0.08
C CYS A 111 4.99 -24.94 -0.35
N LYS A 112 4.01 -24.65 0.51
CA LYS A 112 2.62 -25.06 0.31
C LYS A 112 1.80 -23.81 0.04
N HIS A 113 0.82 -23.94 -0.85
CA HIS A 113 -0.14 -22.87 -1.09
C HIS A 113 -0.83 -22.47 0.22
N LYS A 114 -0.82 -21.17 0.51
CA LYS A 114 -1.53 -20.57 1.63
C LYS A 114 -1.69 -19.07 1.41
N ILE A 115 -2.73 -18.52 2.02
CA ILE A 115 -2.96 -17.08 2.12
C ILE A 115 -2.62 -16.68 3.55
N VAL A 116 -1.94 -15.54 3.71
CA VAL A 116 -1.52 -15.03 5.01
C VAL A 116 -1.81 -13.55 5.08
N ASP A 117 -2.48 -13.13 6.15
CA ASP A 117 -2.85 -11.73 6.40
C ASP A 117 -1.83 -10.99 7.28
N ALA A 118 -0.64 -11.57 7.49
CA ALA A 118 0.39 -10.95 8.32
C ALA A 118 0.89 -9.65 7.70
N LEU A 119 0.95 -8.59 8.51
CA LEU A 119 1.50 -7.32 8.09
C LEU A 119 3.02 -7.41 7.87
N ILE A 120 3.46 -7.00 6.68
CA ILE A 120 4.86 -6.87 6.29
C ILE A 120 5.07 -5.50 5.64
N GLN A 121 6.32 -5.05 5.57
CA GLN A 121 6.70 -3.82 4.86
C GLN A 121 7.95 -4.07 4.00
N PHE A 122 8.20 -3.25 2.99
CA PHE A 122 9.30 -3.44 2.04
C PHE A 122 10.68 -3.70 2.66
N PRO A 123 11.10 -3.03 3.76
CA PRO A 123 12.36 -3.34 4.41
C PRO A 123 12.52 -4.80 4.85
N ASP A 124 11.42 -5.54 5.02
CA ASP A 124 11.40 -6.93 5.47
C ASP A 124 11.72 -7.95 4.37
N VAL A 125 11.60 -7.53 3.10
CA VAL A 125 11.72 -8.44 1.96
C VAL A 125 13.13 -9.01 1.87
N LEU A 126 14.14 -8.14 1.90
CA LEU A 126 15.55 -8.56 1.81
C LEU A 126 16.00 -9.46 2.99
N PRO A 127 15.77 -9.11 4.28
CA PRO A 127 16.16 -10.00 5.37
C PRO A 127 15.41 -11.33 5.34
N THR A 128 14.17 -11.36 4.84
CA THR A 128 13.42 -12.62 4.64
C THR A 128 14.05 -13.48 3.54
N ALA A 129 14.38 -12.88 2.39
CA ALA A 129 15.03 -13.58 1.29
C ALA A 129 16.39 -14.16 1.73
N LEU A 130 17.20 -13.37 2.43
CA LEU A 130 18.48 -13.83 2.98
C LEU A 130 18.30 -14.99 3.96
N GLU A 131 17.29 -14.95 4.84
CA GLU A 131 17.03 -16.07 5.75
C GLU A 131 16.61 -17.34 5.00
N LEU A 132 15.75 -17.25 3.99
CA LEU A 132 15.34 -18.39 3.16
C LEU A 132 16.50 -18.99 2.36
N LEU A 133 17.48 -18.17 1.97
CA LEU A 133 18.71 -18.59 1.29
C LEU A 133 19.80 -19.11 2.25
N GLY A 134 19.54 -19.17 3.56
CA GLY A 134 20.54 -19.59 4.55
C GLY A 134 21.59 -18.53 4.90
N LEU A 135 21.41 -17.28 4.44
CA LEU A 135 22.31 -16.13 4.61
C LEU A 135 21.84 -15.16 5.71
N LYS A 136 21.12 -15.67 6.72
CA LYS A 136 20.53 -14.85 7.79
C LYS A 136 21.54 -13.91 8.49
N GLY A 137 22.81 -14.32 8.59
CA GLY A 137 23.87 -13.52 9.20
C GLY A 137 24.12 -12.17 8.50
N ASP A 138 23.82 -12.08 7.20
CA ASP A 138 24.05 -10.89 6.38
C ASP A 138 22.98 -9.80 6.62
N ALA A 139 21.85 -10.15 7.22
CA ALA A 139 20.77 -9.23 7.55
C ALA A 139 21.02 -8.37 8.80
N ARG A 140 22.15 -8.57 9.51
CA ARG A 140 22.40 -7.98 10.85
C ARG A 140 22.33 -6.45 10.93
N CYS A 141 22.62 -5.74 9.83
CA CYS A 141 22.61 -4.28 9.77
C CYS A 141 21.30 -3.71 9.16
N MET A 142 20.35 -4.57 8.81
CA MET A 142 19.09 -4.16 8.20
C MET A 142 18.07 -3.77 9.26
N GLN A 143 17.22 -2.79 8.92
CA GLN A 143 16.14 -2.34 9.80
C GLN A 143 14.88 -3.22 9.70
N GLY A 144 14.72 -3.90 8.56
CA GLY A 144 13.64 -4.85 8.35
C GLY A 144 13.81 -6.11 9.19
N LEU A 145 12.72 -6.84 9.36
CA LEU A 145 12.66 -8.08 10.10
C LEU A 145 12.24 -9.19 9.16
N SER A 146 12.87 -10.36 9.27
CA SER A 146 12.46 -11.49 8.46
C SER A 146 11.08 -12.02 8.88
N PHE A 147 10.20 -12.21 7.91
CA PHE A 147 8.90 -12.89 8.06
C PHE A 147 8.95 -14.35 7.61
N ALA A 148 10.14 -14.96 7.48
CA ALA A 148 10.28 -16.37 7.08
C ALA A 148 9.46 -17.33 7.96
N LYS A 149 9.34 -17.05 9.26
CA LYS A 149 8.49 -17.83 10.19
C LYS A 149 7.00 -17.77 9.88
N VAL A 150 6.55 -16.66 9.28
CA VAL A 150 5.20 -16.58 8.74
C VAL A 150 5.08 -17.47 7.52
N LEU A 151 6.06 -17.48 6.63
CA LEU A 151 6.07 -18.35 5.43
C LEU A 151 6.14 -19.84 5.78
N THR A 152 6.91 -20.25 6.80
CA THR A 152 6.98 -21.66 7.23
C THR A 152 5.78 -22.11 8.07
N GLY A 153 4.93 -21.19 8.52
CA GLY A 153 3.75 -21.50 9.34
C GLY A 153 4.06 -21.64 10.84
N GLU A 154 5.28 -21.30 11.27
CA GLU A 154 5.64 -21.23 12.69
C GLU A 154 4.95 -20.05 13.41
N ARG A 155 4.53 -19.03 12.67
CA ARG A 155 3.82 -17.85 13.19
C ARG A 155 2.72 -17.39 12.23
N ASN A 156 1.65 -16.83 12.79
CA ASN A 156 0.58 -16.22 12.01
C ASN A 156 0.72 -14.70 11.87
N ARG A 157 1.57 -14.08 12.69
CA ARG A 157 1.79 -12.62 12.72
C ARG A 157 3.27 -12.29 12.60
N HIS A 158 3.58 -11.17 11.95
CA HIS A 158 4.93 -10.63 11.81
C HIS A 158 5.09 -9.28 12.51
N ARG A 159 4.23 -8.31 12.17
CA ARG A 159 4.21 -6.97 12.76
C ARG A 159 2.87 -6.65 13.39
N GLU A 160 2.90 -5.77 14.38
CA GLU A 160 1.70 -5.14 14.94
C GLU A 160 1.25 -3.96 14.06
N TYR A 161 2.21 -3.19 13.52
CA TYR A 161 1.97 -2.05 12.65
C TYR A 161 2.90 -2.06 11.44
N VAL A 162 2.44 -1.48 10.33
CA VAL A 162 3.25 -1.09 9.18
C VAL A 162 3.17 0.41 8.98
N ILE A 163 4.26 1.01 8.51
CA ILE A 163 4.35 2.45 8.31
C ILE A 163 4.77 2.76 6.88
N MET A 164 4.06 3.69 6.27
CA MET A 164 4.31 4.18 4.94
C MET A 164 4.47 5.70 4.99
N GLY A 165 5.29 6.23 4.10
CA GLY A 165 5.45 7.68 3.93
C GLY A 165 5.74 8.01 2.47
N TYR A 166 5.59 9.27 2.13
CA TYR A 166 5.89 9.78 0.80
C TYR A 166 7.12 10.70 0.87
N HIS A 167 8.02 10.57 -0.11
CA HIS A 167 9.26 11.34 -0.17
C HIS A 167 8.98 12.85 -0.06
N GLU A 168 9.68 13.54 0.83
CA GLU A 168 9.60 15.00 1.06
C GLU A 168 8.22 15.56 1.45
N SER A 169 7.19 14.73 1.64
CA SER A 169 5.89 15.18 2.17
C SER A 169 5.80 14.94 3.68
N GLU A 170 4.88 15.62 4.35
CA GLU A 170 4.54 15.36 5.77
C GLU A 170 3.58 14.16 5.92
N ASP A 171 2.91 13.75 4.84
CA ASP A 171 1.91 12.68 4.85
C ASP A 171 2.53 11.34 5.22
N ARG A 172 2.00 10.72 6.28
CA ARG A 172 2.42 9.40 6.75
C ARG A 172 1.19 8.57 7.02
N CYS A 173 1.29 7.27 6.80
CA CYS A 173 0.24 6.33 7.15
C CYS A 173 0.82 5.25 8.07
N ILE A 174 0.07 4.93 9.12
CA ILE A 174 0.33 3.76 9.97
C ILE A 174 -0.92 2.90 9.96
N ARG A 175 -0.72 1.60 9.79
CA ARG A 175 -1.81 0.61 9.75
C ARG A 175 -1.54 -0.53 10.70
N ASP A 176 -2.58 -1.00 11.37
CA ASP A 176 -2.64 -2.37 11.89
C ASP A 176 -3.57 -3.23 11.03
N GLU A 177 -3.98 -4.39 11.54
CA GLU A 177 -4.85 -5.34 10.81
C GLU A 177 -6.27 -4.78 10.58
N GLU A 178 -6.69 -3.76 11.33
CA GLU A 178 -8.06 -3.25 11.33
C GLU A 178 -8.16 -1.76 10.98
N TRP A 179 -7.18 -0.94 11.34
CA TRP A 179 -7.28 0.51 11.25
C TRP A 179 -6.15 1.11 10.42
N SER A 180 -6.49 2.19 9.71
CA SER A 180 -5.57 3.03 8.94
C SER A 180 -5.64 4.46 9.47
N TYR A 181 -4.54 4.96 10.02
CA TYR A 181 -4.41 6.36 10.39
C TYR A 181 -3.46 7.05 9.41
N ILE A 182 -3.88 8.20 8.89
CA ILE A 182 -3.11 9.03 7.98
C ILE A 182 -2.87 10.38 8.65
N HIS A 183 -1.59 10.68 8.90
CA HIS A 183 -1.15 12.00 9.29
C HIS A 183 -1.11 12.91 8.07
N ARG A 184 -1.68 14.11 8.19
CA ARG A 184 -1.71 15.11 7.12
C ARG A 184 -0.88 16.36 7.48
N PRO A 185 -0.52 17.18 6.47
CA PRO A 185 0.09 18.48 6.70
C PRO A 185 -0.72 19.37 7.64
N GLU A 186 -0.06 20.39 8.22
CA GLU A 186 -0.66 21.21 9.29
C GLU A 186 -1.98 21.92 8.95
N ASP A 187 -2.22 22.23 7.69
CA ASP A 187 -3.44 22.88 7.22
C ASP A 187 -4.61 21.91 6.99
N GLN A 188 -4.41 20.61 7.25
CA GLN A 188 -5.38 19.55 6.97
C GLN A 188 -5.65 18.69 8.21
N PRO A 189 -6.88 18.18 8.38
CA PRO A 189 -7.18 17.23 9.45
C PRO A 189 -6.52 15.88 9.16
N ASP A 190 -6.05 15.20 10.21
CA ASP A 190 -5.67 13.79 10.10
C ASP A 190 -6.89 12.93 9.75
N GLU A 191 -6.63 11.72 9.25
CA GLU A 191 -7.68 10.78 8.85
C GLU A 191 -7.55 9.45 9.59
N LEU A 192 -8.69 8.82 9.87
CA LEU A 192 -8.76 7.49 10.48
C LEU A 192 -9.85 6.66 9.81
N TYR A 193 -9.52 5.46 9.36
CA TYR A 193 -10.43 4.54 8.67
C TYR A 193 -10.39 3.14 9.30
N ASN A 194 -11.55 2.49 9.40
CA ASN A 194 -11.63 1.07 9.72
C ASN A 194 -11.57 0.27 8.41
N LEU A 195 -10.48 -0.46 8.17
CA LEU A 195 -10.24 -1.23 6.95
C LEU A 195 -11.11 -2.48 6.82
N LEU A 196 -11.70 -2.97 7.92
CA LEU A 196 -12.61 -4.12 7.88
C LEU A 196 -14.04 -3.71 7.52
N GLU A 197 -14.51 -2.59 8.06
CA GLU A 197 -15.86 -2.06 7.81
C GLU A 197 -15.92 -1.14 6.59
N ASP A 198 -14.85 -0.40 6.31
CA ASP A 198 -14.71 0.56 5.22
C ASP A 198 -13.39 0.34 4.47
N PRO A 199 -13.27 -0.76 3.70
CA PRO A 199 -12.05 -1.10 2.96
C PRO A 199 -11.70 -0.11 1.85
N ARG A 200 -12.60 0.82 1.52
CA ARG A 200 -12.38 1.90 0.55
C ARG A 200 -12.02 3.23 1.21
N GLU A 201 -11.91 3.27 2.54
CA GLU A 201 -11.42 4.44 3.29
C GLU A 201 -12.21 5.72 2.92
N THR A 202 -13.54 5.63 2.94
CA THR A 202 -14.47 6.69 2.54
C THR A 202 -15.08 7.45 3.73
N LEU A 203 -15.14 6.84 4.92
CA LEU A 203 -15.69 7.43 6.14
C LEU A 203 -14.57 7.72 7.13
N ASN A 204 -14.16 8.99 7.22
CA ASN A 204 -13.16 9.41 8.20
C ASN A 204 -13.78 9.43 9.62
N LEU A 205 -13.25 8.58 10.50
CA LEU A 205 -13.70 8.35 11.88
C LEU A 205 -12.81 9.05 12.93
N ILE A 206 -11.96 10.01 12.52
CA ILE A 206 -10.98 10.67 13.40
C ILE A 206 -11.63 11.33 14.63
N ASN A 207 -12.85 11.83 14.49
CA ASN A 207 -13.57 12.52 15.58
C ASN A 207 -14.31 11.56 16.51
N GLU A 208 -14.76 10.44 15.96
CA GLU A 208 -15.59 9.41 16.59
C GLU A 208 -14.72 8.41 17.38
N ARG A 209 -13.53 8.10 16.88
CA ARG A 209 -12.62 7.06 17.42
C ARG A 209 -11.26 7.64 17.80
N LYS A 210 -11.29 8.70 18.61
CA LYS A 210 -10.10 9.42 19.12
C LYS A 210 -9.14 8.51 19.88
N ASP A 211 -9.65 7.54 20.62
CA ASP A 211 -8.87 6.53 21.34
C ASP A 211 -7.97 5.72 20.39
N VAL A 212 -8.52 5.31 19.25
CA VAL A 212 -7.81 4.58 18.20
C VAL A 212 -6.79 5.47 17.50
N ALA A 213 -7.19 6.70 17.16
CA ALA A 213 -6.29 7.69 16.56
C ALA A 213 -5.06 7.94 17.44
N VAL A 214 -5.25 8.15 18.74
CA VAL A 214 -4.16 8.35 19.72
C VAL A 214 -3.25 7.14 19.79
N ARG A 215 -3.82 5.92 19.85
CA ARG A 215 -3.05 4.68 19.88
C ARG A 215 -2.14 4.54 18.65
N LEU A 216 -2.69 4.74 17.46
CA LEU A 216 -1.95 4.61 16.20
C LEU A 216 -0.94 5.74 16.01
N ALA A 217 -1.32 6.99 16.26
CA ALA A 217 -0.41 8.12 16.19
C ALA A 217 0.79 7.95 17.14
N SER A 218 0.55 7.43 18.35
CA SER A 218 1.62 7.13 19.33
C SER A 218 2.61 6.09 18.83
N ALA A 219 2.21 5.21 17.92
CA ALA A 219 3.11 4.21 17.34
C ALA A 219 4.12 4.83 16.35
N PHE A 220 3.86 6.02 15.76
CA PHE A 220 4.90 6.76 15.03
C PHE A 220 6.07 7.16 15.92
N GLY A 221 5.83 7.43 17.21
CA GLY A 221 6.86 7.81 18.18
C GLY A 221 8.02 6.81 18.27
N LYS A 222 7.74 5.52 18.05
CA LYS A 222 8.76 4.46 18.05
C LYS A 222 9.66 4.46 16.81
N TYR A 223 9.23 5.09 15.72
CA TYR A 223 9.88 4.98 14.41
C TYR A 223 10.36 6.33 13.83
N PHE A 224 9.69 7.44 14.16
CA PHE A 224 9.95 8.76 13.56
C PHE A 224 10.33 9.85 14.56
N PHE A 225 9.99 9.71 15.84
CA PHE A 225 10.28 10.74 16.85
C PHE A 225 11.30 10.26 17.88
N LYS A 226 12.57 10.66 17.71
CA LYS A 226 13.53 10.66 18.82
C LYS A 226 13.32 11.84 19.79
N THR A 227 12.36 12.73 19.55
CA THR A 227 11.98 13.83 20.45
C THR A 227 10.52 14.25 20.25
N GLY A 228 9.78 14.36 21.37
CA GLY A 228 8.55 15.14 21.54
C GLY A 228 7.25 14.55 21.02
N ILE A 229 6.26 14.36 21.89
CA ILE A 229 4.90 13.87 21.60
C ILE A 229 4.22 14.81 20.58
N THR A 230 3.71 14.26 19.48
CA THR A 230 2.93 14.99 18.46
C THR A 230 1.53 15.31 18.99
N LEU A 231 1.12 16.58 18.86
CA LEU A 231 -0.27 17.01 19.03
C LEU A 231 -1.12 16.44 17.88
N ILE A 232 -2.11 15.62 18.22
CA ILE A 232 -3.07 15.05 17.26
C ILE A 232 -4.06 16.16 16.87
N LYS A 233 -4.10 16.49 15.58
CA LYS A 233 -4.92 17.60 15.03
C LYS A 233 -6.35 17.09 14.79
N GLY A 234 -7.37 17.77 15.33
CA GLY A 234 -8.78 17.37 15.23
C GLY A 234 -9.47 17.07 16.57
N LEU A 235 -8.72 16.93 17.65
CA LEU A 235 -9.25 17.12 19.00
C LEU A 235 -9.53 18.62 19.18
N GLN A 236 -10.77 18.95 19.53
CA GLN A 236 -11.28 20.32 19.66
C GLN A 236 -10.42 21.17 20.61
N ALA A 237 -9.43 21.88 20.06
CA ALA A 237 -8.52 22.79 20.76
C ALA A 237 -9.20 24.12 21.17
N LYS A 238 -10.48 24.06 21.56
CA LYS A 238 -11.29 25.26 21.86
C LYS A 238 -11.57 25.46 23.35
N TYR A 239 -11.00 24.63 24.24
CA TYR A 239 -11.26 24.73 25.68
C TYR A 239 -10.03 24.63 26.60
N GLU A 240 -8.79 24.60 26.08
CA GLU A 240 -7.58 24.53 26.93
C GLU A 240 -6.72 25.82 26.96
N LEU A 241 -7.29 26.96 26.55
CA LEU A 241 -6.65 28.28 26.70
C LEU A 241 -7.45 29.24 27.59
N ASP A 242 -8.29 28.72 28.48
CA ASP A 242 -9.02 29.54 29.46
C ASP A 242 -8.59 29.13 30.87
N GLY A 243 -7.43 29.63 31.30
CA GLY A 243 -6.96 29.42 32.67
C GLY A 243 -5.46 29.55 32.85
N THR A 244 -4.90 30.75 32.62
CA THR A 244 -3.91 31.39 33.51
C THR A 244 -3.51 32.76 32.94
N GLU A 245 -4.33 33.77 33.20
CA GLU A 245 -3.82 35.11 33.51
C GLU A 245 -3.74 35.21 35.04
N VAL A 246 -2.51 35.25 35.58
CA VAL A 246 -2.05 36.16 36.65
C VAL A 246 -0.52 36.30 36.50
#